data_AF-A0AAD5YT10-F1
#
_entry.id   AF-A0AAD5YT10-F1
#
_cell.length_a   1.000
_cell.length_b   1.000
_cell.length_c   1.000
_cell.angle_alpha   90.00
_cell.angle_beta   90.00
_cell.angle_gamma   90.00
#
_symmetry.space_group_name_H-M   'P 1'
#
loop_
_entity.id
_entity.type
_entity.pdbx_description
1 polymer ?
#
loop_
_entity_poly.entity_id
_entity_poly.type
_entity_poly.pdbx_seq_one_letter_code
_entity_poly.pdbx_strand_id
1 'polypeptide(L)'
;MRVRKPPTMSLGYSKQCALQIDKDKPHIHLTTPPHIATKTFCNIPPVMEHDDIQRLRDTLKDQECDHEPWTSGVVNLKGSESLLLYKCKDGTARVVDLAAISQADVDALVDACEPAPFGRGSESVLDDTYCKALKLNETLFAWRFNTDSGNFIAQLAQRLCPWDTLRKGFRAEATKLNIYSEGGFFKAHRDTPRSETMFGSLVFTFDTPHTGGNLVLRHRTRSLKFDAPSLLASKPSPSVAYVAF
;
A
#
# COMPACT_ATOMS: atom_id res chain seq x y z
N MET A 1 -12.50 -2.74 9.45
CA MET A 1 -11.29 -3.50 9.85
C MET A 1 -10.58 -2.84 11.03
N ARG A 2 -10.05 -3.59 12.02
CA ARG A 2 -9.02 -3.08 12.95
C ARG A 2 -7.65 -3.64 12.54
N VAL A 3 -6.63 -2.78 12.50
CA VAL A 3 -5.27 -3.10 12.06
C VAL A 3 -4.30 -2.82 13.20
N ARG A 4 -3.31 -3.69 13.42
CA ARG A 4 -2.23 -3.48 14.38
C ARG A 4 -0.92 -3.98 13.80
N LYS A 5 0.19 -3.31 14.10
CA LYS A 5 1.54 -3.81 13.86
C LYS A 5 2.27 -3.98 15.21
N PRO A 6 2.53 -5.21 15.69
CA PRO A 6 3.33 -5.44 16.88
C PRO A 6 4.80 -5.02 16.66
N PRO A 7 5.59 -4.89 17.75
CA PRO A 7 7.00 -4.50 17.67
C PRO A 7 7.85 -5.38 16.73
N THR A 8 8.79 -4.76 16.02
CA THR A 8 9.94 -5.45 15.40
C THR A 8 10.92 -5.87 16.51
N MET A 9 11.45 -7.11 16.46
CA MET A 9 12.22 -7.72 17.55
C MET A 9 13.74 -7.79 17.31
N SER A 10 14.26 -7.42 16.13
CA SER A 10 15.70 -7.50 15.81
C SER A 10 16.19 -6.23 15.12
N LEU A 11 17.53 -6.04 15.07
CA LEU A 11 18.19 -5.07 14.18
C LEU A 11 17.80 -5.39 12.73
N GLY A 12 16.79 -4.70 12.23
CA GLY A 12 16.25 -4.88 10.90
C GLY A 12 15.11 -3.91 10.67
N TYR A 13 14.99 -3.39 9.46
CA TYR A 13 13.96 -2.42 9.11
C TYR A 13 12.85 -3.11 8.33
N SER A 14 11.64 -3.16 8.89
CA SER A 14 10.46 -3.57 8.12
C SER A 14 10.04 -2.39 7.23
N LYS A 15 10.21 -2.55 5.91
CA LYS A 15 9.83 -1.55 4.91
C LYS A 15 8.48 -1.91 4.31
N GLN A 16 7.52 -1.00 4.40
CA GLN A 16 6.17 -1.21 3.90
C GLN A 16 5.71 -0.05 3.04
N CYS A 17 5.35 -0.34 1.78
CA CYS A 17 4.64 0.62 0.96
C CYS A 17 3.14 0.44 1.20
N ALA A 18 2.48 1.45 1.76
CA ALA A 18 1.03 1.47 1.90
C ALA A 18 0.43 2.24 0.73
N LEU A 19 -0.41 1.55 -0.02
CA LEU A 19 -1.24 2.09 -1.07
C LEU A 19 -2.69 2.18 -0.59
N GLN A 20 -3.39 3.23 -0.99
CA GLN A 20 -4.84 3.31 -0.92
C GLN A 20 -5.44 2.57 -2.10
N ILE A 21 -6.55 1.87 -1.89
CA ILE A 21 -7.32 1.31 -2.98
C ILE A 21 -8.50 2.24 -3.25
N ASP A 22 -8.44 2.93 -4.38
CA ASP A 22 -9.40 3.92 -4.84
C ASP A 22 -10.17 3.37 -6.06
N LYS A 23 -11.49 3.58 -6.08
CA LYS A 23 -12.31 3.28 -7.27
C LYS A 23 -12.38 4.53 -8.17
N ASP A 24 -12.18 4.36 -9.49
CA ASP A 24 -12.48 5.35 -10.53
C ASP A 24 -11.85 6.77 -10.44
N LYS A 25 -10.52 6.91 -10.28
CA LYS A 25 -9.84 8.22 -10.51
C LYS A 25 -9.49 8.38 -12.00
N PRO A 26 -9.82 9.52 -12.65
CA PRO A 26 -9.53 9.73 -14.07
C PRO A 26 -8.02 9.72 -14.36
N HIS A 27 -7.65 9.21 -15.54
CA HIS A 27 -6.28 9.22 -16.05
C HIS A 27 -5.71 10.64 -16.15
N ILE A 28 -4.50 10.87 -15.65
CA ILE A 28 -3.61 11.84 -16.27
C ILE A 28 -2.88 11.07 -17.38
N HIS A 29 -3.39 11.16 -18.60
CA HIS A 29 -2.60 10.79 -19.77
C HIS A 29 -1.45 11.78 -19.86
N LEU A 30 -0.22 11.32 -19.59
CA LEU A 30 0.97 11.99 -20.13
C LEU A 30 0.95 11.75 -21.64
N THR A 31 0.25 12.60 -22.37
CA THR A 31 0.32 12.63 -23.84
C THR A 31 1.73 13.06 -24.23
N THR A 32 2.46 12.16 -24.88
CA THR A 32 3.55 12.55 -25.77
C THR A 32 3.05 13.58 -26.79
N PRO A 33 3.86 14.58 -27.19
CA PRO A 33 3.41 15.66 -28.07
C PRO A 33 2.93 15.11 -29.43
N PRO A 34 1.95 15.78 -30.06
CA PRO A 34 1.18 15.18 -31.14
C PRO A 34 1.94 15.20 -32.46
N HIS A 35 2.12 14.03 -33.07
CA HIS A 35 2.09 13.94 -34.52
C HIS A 35 0.65 13.63 -34.97
N ILE A 36 0.21 14.43 -35.93
CA ILE A 36 -1.14 14.57 -36.45
C ILE A 36 -1.74 13.22 -36.87
N ALA A 37 -2.86 12.85 -36.25
CA ALA A 37 -3.92 12.07 -36.88
C ALA A 37 -5.26 12.37 -36.16
N THR A 38 -6.20 12.91 -36.92
CA THR A 38 -7.59 13.15 -36.53
C THR A 38 -8.27 11.82 -36.19
N LYS A 39 -8.86 11.69 -34.99
CA LYS A 39 -10.13 10.97 -34.75
C LYS A 39 -10.63 11.10 -33.31
N THR A 40 -11.87 11.59 -33.23
CA THR A 40 -12.92 11.31 -32.23
C THR A 40 -12.66 11.74 -30.79
N PHE A 41 -13.43 12.74 -30.34
CA PHE A 41 -13.67 13.05 -28.94
C PHE A 41 -14.02 11.76 -28.18
N CYS A 42 -13.12 11.30 -27.31
CA CYS A 42 -13.47 10.31 -26.30
C CYS A 42 -14.40 11.01 -25.30
N ASN A 43 -15.64 10.54 -25.23
CA ASN A 43 -16.57 10.88 -24.16
C ASN A 43 -15.87 10.68 -22.81
N ILE A 44 -15.76 11.75 -22.03
CA ILE A 44 -15.43 11.67 -20.62
C ILE A 44 -16.55 10.84 -19.97
N PRO A 45 -16.27 9.65 -19.41
CA PRO A 45 -17.31 8.85 -18.77
C PRO A 45 -17.88 9.64 -17.58
N PRO A 46 -19.20 9.53 -17.30
CA PRO A 46 -19.81 10.24 -16.19
C PRO A 46 -19.17 9.83 -14.86
N VAL A 47 -18.88 10.84 -14.03
CA VAL A 47 -18.47 10.68 -12.63
C VAL A 47 -19.53 9.85 -11.91
N MET A 48 -19.10 8.82 -11.18
CA MET A 48 -20.01 7.90 -10.47
C MET A 48 -20.51 8.53 -9.16
N GLU A 49 -21.74 8.22 -8.76
CA GLU A 49 -22.38 8.79 -7.56
C GLU A 49 -21.84 8.17 -6.25
N HIS A 50 -21.74 8.98 -5.20
CA HIS A 50 -21.24 8.64 -3.86
C HIS A 50 -21.86 7.36 -3.27
N ASP A 51 -23.09 7.01 -3.68
CA ASP A 51 -23.86 5.87 -3.19
C ASP A 51 -23.23 4.51 -3.49
N ASP A 52 -22.54 4.35 -4.62
CA ASP A 52 -21.94 3.06 -5.00
C ASP A 52 -20.70 2.70 -4.17
N ILE A 53 -19.90 3.70 -3.79
CA ILE A 53 -18.76 3.48 -2.88
C ILE A 53 -19.25 3.17 -1.48
N GLN A 54 -20.29 3.86 -1.04
CA GLN A 54 -20.86 3.63 0.28
C GLN A 54 -21.44 2.22 0.38
N ARG A 55 -22.18 1.75 -0.64
CA ARG A 55 -22.63 0.36 -0.74
C ARG A 55 -21.48 -0.65 -0.68
N LEU A 56 -20.37 -0.40 -1.36
CA LEU A 56 -19.19 -1.29 -1.33
C LEU A 56 -18.59 -1.35 0.07
N ARG A 57 -18.40 -0.19 0.72
CA ARG A 57 -17.89 -0.11 2.10
C ARG A 57 -18.81 -0.85 3.07
N ASP A 58 -20.11 -0.65 2.95
CA ASP A 58 -21.09 -1.28 3.83
C ASP A 58 -21.15 -2.78 3.56
N THR A 59 -21.09 -3.22 2.31
CA THR A 59 -20.94 -4.64 1.98
C THR A 59 -19.71 -5.25 2.64
N LEU A 60 -18.53 -4.61 2.57
CA LEU A 60 -17.29 -5.08 3.20
C LEU A 60 -17.36 -5.09 4.73
N LYS A 61 -18.02 -4.10 5.35
CA LYS A 61 -18.21 -4.03 6.81
C LYS A 61 -19.22 -5.06 7.31
N ASP A 62 -20.29 -5.25 6.55
CA ASP A 62 -21.45 -6.00 6.97
C ASP A 62 -21.39 -7.47 6.59
N GLN A 63 -20.34 -7.90 5.87
CA GLN A 63 -20.09 -9.31 5.52
C GLN A 63 -20.35 -10.29 6.66
N GLU A 64 -21.52 -10.92 6.61
CA GLU A 64 -21.86 -12.15 7.33
C GLU A 64 -21.46 -13.40 6.53
N CYS A 65 -21.08 -13.24 5.26
CA CYS A 65 -20.68 -14.34 4.37
C CYS A 65 -19.33 -14.96 4.74
N ASP A 66 -19.14 -16.24 4.36
CA ASP A 66 -17.92 -17.04 4.53
C ASP A 66 -16.64 -16.48 3.86
N HIS A 67 -16.76 -15.40 3.08
CA HIS A 67 -15.63 -14.80 2.36
C HIS A 67 -14.77 -13.91 3.27
N GLU A 68 -13.45 -14.05 3.17
CA GLU A 68 -12.52 -13.25 3.97
C GLU A 68 -12.55 -11.75 3.59
N PRO A 69 -12.53 -10.82 4.56
CA PRO A 69 -12.54 -9.39 4.30
C PRO A 69 -11.14 -8.86 3.98
N TRP A 70 -10.24 -9.75 3.56
CA TRP A 70 -8.86 -9.48 3.22
C TRP A 70 -8.37 -10.52 2.21
N THR A 71 -7.28 -10.20 1.53
CA THR A 71 -6.52 -11.16 0.73
C THR A 71 -5.03 -10.84 0.82
N SER A 72 -4.19 -11.85 0.70
CA SER A 72 -2.74 -11.68 0.76
C SER A 72 -2.02 -12.62 -0.20
N GLY A 73 -0.77 -12.31 -0.53
CA GLY A 73 0.04 -13.15 -1.39
C GLY A 73 1.44 -12.60 -1.59
N VAL A 74 2.10 -13.10 -2.63
CA VAL A 74 3.43 -12.66 -3.05
C VAL A 74 3.38 -12.27 -4.52
N VAL A 75 4.10 -11.21 -4.87
CA VAL A 75 4.35 -10.78 -6.24
C VAL A 75 5.85 -10.89 -6.51
N ASN A 76 6.20 -11.62 -7.56
CA ASN A 76 7.57 -11.65 -8.09
C ASN A 76 7.76 -10.38 -8.93
N LEU A 77 8.72 -9.55 -8.54
CA LEU A 77 9.08 -8.34 -9.27
C LEU A 77 9.98 -8.68 -10.46
N LYS A 78 9.85 -7.92 -11.55
CA LYS A 78 10.59 -8.13 -12.80
C LYS A 78 11.45 -6.93 -13.15
N GLY A 79 12.66 -7.20 -13.63
CA GLY A 79 13.57 -6.18 -14.16
C GLY A 79 13.79 -5.05 -13.17
N SER A 80 13.20 -3.89 -13.44
CA SER A 80 13.37 -2.67 -12.65
C SER A 80 12.27 -2.41 -11.62
N GLU A 81 11.32 -3.32 -11.44
CA GLU A 81 10.19 -3.16 -10.52
C GLU A 81 10.62 -3.14 -9.03
N SER A 82 11.83 -3.57 -8.68
CA SER A 82 12.38 -3.46 -7.32
C SER A 82 12.97 -2.07 -7.01
N LEU A 83 13.11 -1.19 -8.01
CA LEU A 83 13.72 0.11 -7.80
C LEU A 83 12.76 1.08 -7.12
N LEU A 84 13.25 1.73 -6.06
CA LEU A 84 12.62 2.83 -5.35
C LEU A 84 13.44 4.11 -5.58
N LEU A 85 12.78 5.13 -6.12
CA LEU A 85 13.32 6.48 -6.24
C LEU A 85 12.78 7.31 -5.09
N TYR A 86 13.61 8.13 -4.46
CA TYR A 86 13.17 9.03 -3.38
C TYR A 86 13.98 10.32 -3.33
N LYS A 87 13.35 11.36 -2.79
CA LYS A 87 13.98 12.67 -2.57
C LYS A 87 14.60 12.74 -1.17
N CYS A 88 15.86 13.16 -1.11
CA CYS A 88 16.59 13.44 0.11
C CYS A 88 16.22 14.82 0.69
N LYS A 89 16.51 15.04 1.98
CA LYS A 89 16.24 16.32 2.65
C LYS A 89 17.05 17.49 2.09
N ASP A 90 18.22 17.23 1.52
CA ASP A 90 19.06 18.23 0.84
C ASP A 90 18.56 18.60 -0.57
N GLY A 91 17.46 18.00 -1.02
CA GLY A 91 16.87 18.23 -2.34
C GLY A 91 17.38 17.31 -3.44
N THR A 92 18.42 16.51 -3.20
CA THR A 92 18.89 15.50 -4.15
C THR A 92 17.91 14.32 -4.27
N ALA A 93 18.08 13.48 -5.29
CA ALA A 93 17.30 12.26 -5.46
C ALA A 93 18.23 11.05 -5.45
N ARG A 94 17.76 9.96 -4.85
CA ARG A 94 18.44 8.66 -4.83
C ARG A 94 17.56 7.59 -5.46
N VAL A 95 18.21 6.57 -6.00
CA VAL A 95 17.59 5.34 -6.49
C VAL A 95 18.22 4.18 -5.74
N VAL A 96 17.39 3.32 -5.16
CA VAL A 96 17.84 2.12 -4.46
C VAL A 96 17.10 0.91 -5.02
N ASP A 97 17.82 -0.20 -5.15
CA ASP A 97 17.20 -1.49 -5.43
C ASP A 97 16.76 -2.13 -4.11
N LEU A 98 15.46 -2.25 -3.89
CA LEU A 98 14.92 -2.80 -2.65
C LEU A 98 15.24 -4.29 -2.46
N ALA A 99 15.60 -5.00 -3.53
CA ALA A 99 15.98 -6.41 -3.48
C ALA A 99 17.43 -6.64 -3.07
N ALA A 100 18.28 -5.61 -3.21
CA ALA A 100 19.71 -5.65 -2.91
C ALA A 100 20.13 -4.43 -2.09
N ILE A 101 19.24 -3.95 -1.21
CA ILE A 101 19.46 -2.72 -0.45
C ILE A 101 20.57 -2.90 0.60
N SER A 102 21.60 -2.06 0.55
CA SER A 102 22.69 -2.06 1.52
C SER A 102 22.28 -1.36 2.82
N GLN A 103 23.03 -1.59 3.92
CA GLN A 103 22.78 -0.86 5.17
C GLN A 103 22.92 0.66 5.00
N ALA A 104 23.91 1.12 4.22
CA ALA A 104 24.10 2.54 3.92
C ALA A 104 22.93 3.15 3.13
N ASP A 105 22.29 2.38 2.24
CA ASP A 105 21.07 2.82 1.55
C ASP A 105 19.87 2.89 2.50
N VAL A 106 19.79 1.96 3.45
CA VAL A 106 18.75 1.99 4.49
C VAL A 106 18.91 3.21 5.38
N ASP A 107 20.12 3.49 5.86
CA ASP A 107 20.40 4.62 6.74
C ASP A 107 20.05 5.95 6.03
N ALA A 108 20.43 6.08 4.76
CA ALA A 108 20.07 7.26 3.97
C ALA A 108 18.57 7.40 3.69
N LEU A 109 17.87 6.28 3.47
CA LEU A 109 16.42 6.29 3.31
C LEU A 109 15.72 6.65 4.62
N VAL A 110 16.23 6.17 5.75
CA VAL A 110 15.77 6.54 7.09
C VAL A 110 15.98 8.03 7.35
N ASP A 111 17.14 8.58 6.99
CA ASP A 111 17.45 10.00 7.10
C ASP A 111 16.52 10.87 6.25
N ALA A 112 16.07 10.37 5.10
CA ALA A 112 15.08 11.05 4.25
C ALA A 112 13.66 11.05 4.86
N CYS A 113 13.35 10.15 5.78
CA CYS A 113 12.02 10.02 6.38
C CYS A 113 11.76 11.02 7.52
N GLU A 114 10.49 11.09 7.91
CA GLU A 114 9.98 11.83 9.06
C GLU A 114 9.22 10.89 10.00
N PRO A 115 9.07 11.22 11.30
CA PRO A 115 8.18 10.48 12.19
C PRO A 115 6.77 10.32 11.61
N ALA A 116 6.20 9.12 11.71
CA ALA A 116 4.88 8.82 11.17
C ALA A 116 3.76 9.20 12.16
N PRO A 117 2.97 10.26 11.90
CA PRO A 117 1.81 10.57 12.72
C PRO A 117 0.67 9.58 12.46
N PHE A 118 -0.26 9.51 13.40
CA PHE A 118 -1.52 8.81 13.25
C PHE A 118 -2.69 9.78 13.31
N GLY A 119 -3.82 9.37 12.73
CA GLY A 119 -5.06 10.16 12.76
C GLY A 119 -5.81 9.97 14.07
N ARG A 120 -6.29 11.05 14.67
CA ARG A 120 -7.24 11.05 15.80
C ARG A 120 -8.39 12.00 15.47
N GLY A 121 -9.45 11.46 14.87
CA GLY A 121 -10.51 12.29 14.28
C GLY A 121 -9.95 13.10 13.11
N SER A 122 -10.08 14.43 13.16
CA SER A 122 -9.51 15.36 12.17
C SER A 122 -8.05 15.74 12.45
N GLU A 123 -7.47 15.33 13.57
CA GLU A 123 -6.11 15.70 13.96
C GLU A 123 -5.07 14.68 13.48
N SER A 124 -3.88 15.18 13.16
CA SER A 124 -2.68 14.37 12.95
C SER A 124 -1.78 14.49 14.19
N VAL A 125 -1.57 13.38 14.89
CA VAL A 125 -0.86 13.35 16.18
C VAL A 125 0.46 12.60 16.07
N LEU A 126 1.52 13.17 16.65
CA LEU A 126 2.81 12.51 16.85
C LEU A 126 2.89 12.01 18.30
N ASP A 127 2.85 10.69 18.48
CA ASP A 127 3.01 10.00 19.77
C ASP A 127 3.69 8.65 19.51
N ASP A 128 4.96 8.54 19.89
CA ASP A 128 5.77 7.34 19.68
C ASP A 128 5.34 6.17 20.60
N THR A 129 4.59 6.44 21.66
CA THR A 129 3.95 5.41 22.48
C THR A 129 2.73 4.81 21.77
N TYR A 130 2.23 5.43 20.71
CA TYR A 130 1.11 4.95 19.90
C TYR A 130 1.53 4.41 18.53
N CYS A 131 2.39 5.16 17.83
CA CYS A 131 2.93 4.82 16.52
C CYS A 131 4.43 5.13 16.50
N LYS A 132 5.25 4.09 16.62
CA LYS A 132 6.70 4.18 16.49
C LYS A 132 7.12 3.71 15.10
N ALA A 133 7.04 4.62 14.14
CA ALA A 133 7.42 4.39 12.76
C ALA A 133 7.91 5.69 12.10
N LEU A 134 8.63 5.54 11.00
CA LEU A 134 8.97 6.62 10.09
C LEU A 134 8.13 6.51 8.82
N LYS A 135 7.92 7.63 8.14
CA LYS A 135 7.24 7.68 6.86
C LYS A 135 7.98 8.57 5.85
N LEU A 136 7.73 8.27 4.59
CA LEU A 136 7.97 9.15 3.46
C LEU A 136 6.65 9.31 2.70
N ASN A 137 6.24 10.56 2.44
CA ASN A 137 4.97 10.86 1.76
C ASN A 137 5.07 10.55 0.26
N GLU A 138 3.94 10.28 -0.37
CA GLU A 138 3.78 9.89 -1.77
C GLU A 138 4.43 10.83 -2.80
N THR A 139 4.58 12.11 -2.48
CA THR A 139 5.23 13.09 -3.37
C THR A 139 6.76 13.02 -3.33
N LEU A 140 7.32 12.29 -2.37
CA LEU A 140 8.75 12.21 -2.12
C LEU A 140 9.36 10.86 -2.56
N PHE A 141 8.56 9.93 -3.05
CA PHE A 141 9.06 8.67 -3.61
C PHE A 141 8.25 8.19 -4.81
N ALA A 142 8.89 7.36 -5.62
CA ALA A 142 8.23 6.58 -6.67
C ALA A 142 8.79 5.16 -6.62
N TRP A 143 7.90 4.18 -6.52
CA TRP A 143 8.25 2.77 -6.68
C TRP A 143 7.93 2.34 -8.11
N ARG A 144 8.88 1.68 -8.78
CA ARG A 144 8.73 1.34 -10.21
C ARG A 144 7.72 0.22 -10.49
N PHE A 145 7.31 -0.54 -9.46
CA PHE A 145 6.25 -1.52 -9.63
C PHE A 145 4.92 -0.81 -9.93
N ASN A 146 4.35 -1.10 -11.09
CA ASN A 146 3.06 -0.58 -11.49
C ASN A 146 1.97 -1.62 -11.20
N THR A 147 1.14 -1.37 -10.20
CA THR A 147 0.02 -2.25 -9.84
C THR A 147 -0.98 -2.44 -10.98
N ASP A 148 -1.12 -1.43 -11.83
CA ASP A 148 -2.06 -1.43 -12.96
C ASP A 148 -1.49 -2.18 -14.17
N SER A 149 -0.21 -2.56 -14.12
CA SER A 149 0.39 -3.39 -15.16
C SER A 149 0.00 -4.87 -14.97
N GLY A 150 -0.35 -5.53 -16.07
CA GLY A 150 -0.77 -6.93 -16.06
C GLY A 150 -2.16 -7.14 -15.42
N ASN A 151 -2.31 -8.20 -14.62
CA ASN A 151 -3.59 -8.63 -14.06
C ASN A 151 -3.64 -8.57 -12.52
N PHE A 152 -2.66 -7.94 -11.86
CA PHE A 152 -2.57 -7.93 -10.40
C PHE A 152 -3.81 -7.31 -9.77
N ILE A 153 -4.20 -6.10 -10.18
CA ILE A 153 -5.39 -5.40 -9.69
C ILE A 153 -6.68 -6.18 -10.00
N ALA A 154 -6.81 -6.75 -11.19
CA ALA A 154 -7.98 -7.55 -11.55
C ALA A 154 -8.12 -8.80 -10.67
N GLN A 155 -7.02 -9.52 -10.42
CA GLN A 155 -6.99 -10.65 -9.49
C GLN A 155 -7.28 -10.21 -8.06
N LEU A 156 -6.74 -9.07 -7.64
CA LEU A 156 -6.98 -8.51 -6.32
C LEU A 156 -8.46 -8.18 -6.13
N ALA A 157 -9.10 -7.60 -7.15
CA ALA A 157 -10.52 -7.29 -7.16
C ALA A 157 -11.40 -8.51 -7.04
N GLN A 158 -11.11 -9.55 -7.83
CA GLN A 158 -11.84 -10.81 -7.75
C GLN A 158 -11.71 -11.46 -6.37
N ARG A 159 -10.57 -11.33 -5.69
CA ARG A 159 -10.34 -11.91 -4.36
C ARG A 159 -10.86 -11.06 -3.21
N LEU A 160 -11.00 -9.75 -3.35
CA LEU A 160 -11.52 -8.88 -2.29
C LEU A 160 -13.04 -8.75 -2.37
N CYS A 161 -13.58 -8.69 -3.58
CA CYS A 161 -14.99 -8.38 -3.85
C CYS A 161 -15.58 -9.31 -4.92
N PRO A 162 -15.56 -10.65 -4.76
CA PRO A 162 -16.06 -11.57 -5.79
C PRO A 162 -17.54 -11.43 -6.13
N TRP A 163 -18.36 -10.87 -5.22
CA TRP A 163 -19.78 -10.59 -5.45
C TRP A 163 -20.04 -9.28 -6.17
N ASP A 164 -19.07 -8.36 -6.19
CA ASP A 164 -19.25 -7.08 -6.84
C ASP A 164 -18.80 -7.24 -8.30
N THR A 165 -19.72 -6.95 -9.23
CA THR A 165 -19.30 -6.66 -10.60
C THR A 165 -18.66 -5.29 -10.56
N LEU A 166 -17.39 -5.20 -10.12
CA LEU A 166 -16.54 -4.04 -10.31
C LEU A 166 -16.30 -3.89 -11.82
N ARG A 167 -17.35 -3.51 -12.57
CA ARG A 167 -17.42 -3.48 -14.04
C ARG A 167 -16.35 -2.54 -14.63
N LYS A 168 -15.77 -1.67 -13.81
CA LYS A 168 -14.73 -0.69 -14.16
C LYS A 168 -13.38 -0.89 -13.44
N GLY A 169 -13.25 -1.92 -12.59
CA GLY A 169 -12.05 -2.17 -11.77
C GLY A 169 -11.87 -1.17 -10.62
N PHE A 170 -10.75 -1.26 -9.91
CA PHE A 170 -10.26 -0.23 -8.98
C PHE A 170 -8.78 0.03 -9.26
N ARG A 171 -8.19 1.04 -8.63
CA ARG A 171 -6.79 1.41 -8.73
C ARG A 171 -6.14 1.41 -7.34
N ALA A 172 -4.85 1.19 -7.28
CA ALA A 172 -4.07 1.42 -6.07
C ALA A 172 -3.21 2.70 -6.21
N GLU A 173 -3.28 3.58 -5.22
CA GLU A 173 -2.49 4.81 -5.11
C GLU A 173 -1.44 4.67 -4.02
N ALA A 174 -0.15 4.82 -4.34
CA ALA A 174 0.87 4.95 -3.30
C ALA A 174 0.60 6.18 -2.45
N THR A 175 0.58 6.00 -1.12
CA THR A 175 0.27 7.10 -0.19
C THR A 175 1.36 7.35 0.81
N LYS A 176 2.08 6.30 1.22
CA LYS A 176 3.26 6.44 2.06
C LYS A 176 4.12 5.21 2.01
N LEU A 177 5.42 5.43 2.14
CA LEU A 177 6.37 4.41 2.51
C LEU A 177 6.59 4.50 4.01
N ASN A 178 6.26 3.45 4.76
CA ASN A 178 6.56 3.37 6.18
C ASN A 178 7.81 2.53 6.42
N ILE A 179 8.62 2.95 7.38
CA ILE A 179 9.81 2.24 7.84
C ILE A 179 9.70 2.04 9.34
N TYR A 180 9.86 0.80 9.78
CA TYR A 180 9.85 0.44 11.19
C TYR A 180 11.23 -0.08 11.56
N SER A 181 11.90 0.63 12.45
CA SER A 181 13.13 0.18 13.09
C SER A 181 12.83 -0.82 14.22
N GLU A 182 13.88 -1.27 14.89
CA GLU A 182 13.77 -2.12 16.08
C GLU A 182 12.84 -1.50 17.15
N GLY A 183 11.96 -2.34 17.70
CA GLY A 183 10.92 -1.92 18.62
C GLY A 183 9.82 -1.05 17.99
N GLY A 184 9.87 -0.75 16.68
CA GLY A 184 8.84 0.00 15.98
C GLY A 184 7.52 -0.74 15.91
N PHE A 185 6.40 -0.05 16.12
CA PHE A 185 5.06 -0.64 16.17
C PHE A 185 3.98 0.38 15.78
N PHE A 186 2.75 -0.12 15.59
CA PHE A 186 1.55 0.71 15.50
C PHE A 186 0.43 0.03 16.29
N LYS A 187 -0.10 0.71 17.32
CA LYS A 187 -1.25 0.23 18.10
C LYS A 187 -2.46 -0.07 17.22
N ALA A 188 -3.38 -0.86 17.78
CA ALA A 188 -4.60 -1.24 17.08
C ALA A 188 -5.46 -0.01 16.76
N HIS A 189 -5.77 0.18 15.47
CA HIS A 189 -6.54 1.32 14.96
C HIS A 189 -7.47 0.88 13.83
N ARG A 190 -8.32 1.80 13.35
CA ARG A 190 -9.05 1.67 12.09
C ARG A 190 -8.49 2.70 11.13
N ASP A 191 -8.27 2.29 9.88
CA ASP A 191 -7.88 3.25 8.85
C ASP A 191 -9.00 4.27 8.63
N THR A 192 -8.60 5.53 8.47
CA THR A 192 -9.50 6.62 8.11
C THR A 192 -9.41 6.79 6.60
N PRO A 193 -10.53 6.64 5.85
CA PRO A 193 -10.55 6.93 4.43
C PRO A 193 -10.02 8.33 4.13
N ARG A 194 -9.22 8.47 3.07
CA ARG A 194 -8.62 9.77 2.68
C ARG A 194 -9.28 10.41 1.47
N SER A 195 -10.17 9.67 0.82
CA SER A 195 -10.97 10.13 -0.31
C SER A 195 -12.36 9.51 -0.20
N GLU A 196 -13.33 10.12 -0.88
CA GLU A 196 -14.68 9.55 -1.02
C GLU A 196 -14.69 8.26 -1.84
N THR A 197 -13.64 7.99 -2.62
CA THR A 197 -13.49 6.82 -3.49
C THR A 197 -12.66 5.69 -2.87
N MET A 198 -11.98 5.92 -1.74
CA MET A 198 -11.21 4.92 -1.03
C MET A 198 -12.13 3.93 -0.30
N PHE A 199 -11.96 2.64 -0.55
CA PHE A 199 -12.74 1.60 0.13
C PHE A 199 -11.89 0.54 0.84
N GLY A 200 -10.58 0.51 0.58
CA GLY A 200 -9.66 -0.43 1.21
C GLY A 200 -8.21 0.04 1.20
N SER A 201 -7.35 -0.74 1.85
CA SER A 201 -5.91 -0.53 1.95
C SER A 201 -5.17 -1.70 1.29
N LEU A 202 -4.06 -1.41 0.60
CA LEU A 202 -3.13 -2.40 0.05
C LEU A 202 -1.73 -2.13 0.61
N VAL A 203 -1.15 -3.08 1.32
CA VAL A 203 0.18 -2.94 1.91
C VAL A 203 1.13 -3.95 1.28
N PHE A 204 2.21 -3.46 0.68
CA PHE A 204 3.36 -4.29 0.30
C PHE A 204 4.42 -4.26 1.39
N THR A 205 5.00 -5.41 1.71
CA THR A 205 6.18 -5.55 2.56
C THR A 205 7.32 -6.08 1.70
N PHE A 206 8.44 -5.35 1.70
CA PHE A 206 9.63 -5.72 0.94
C PHE A 206 10.44 -6.79 1.67
N ASP A 207 11.12 -7.64 0.89
CA ASP A 207 12.00 -8.68 1.41
C ASP A 207 13.24 -8.07 2.07
N THR A 208 13.07 -7.75 3.34
CA THR A 208 14.06 -7.08 4.17
C THR A 208 14.21 -7.93 5.42
N PRO A 209 15.43 -8.33 5.82
CA PRO A 209 15.60 -9.13 7.02
C PRO A 209 15.05 -8.40 8.26
N HIS A 210 14.01 -8.95 8.87
CA HIS A 210 13.46 -8.50 10.14
C HIS A 210 12.68 -9.62 10.82
N THR A 211 12.57 -9.55 12.15
CA THR A 211 11.72 -10.44 12.95
C THR A 211 10.63 -9.63 13.66
N GLY A 212 9.42 -10.17 13.78
CA GLY A 212 8.28 -9.43 14.33
C GLY A 212 7.67 -8.51 13.27
N GLY A 213 7.05 -7.39 13.68
CA GLY A 213 6.47 -6.44 12.73
C GLY A 213 5.29 -6.99 11.90
N ASN A 214 4.67 -8.10 12.30
CA ASN A 214 3.56 -8.71 11.58
C ASN A 214 2.36 -7.76 11.45
N LEU A 215 1.64 -7.76 10.33
CA LEU A 215 0.38 -7.02 10.26
C LEU A 215 -0.75 -7.91 10.81
N VAL A 216 -1.43 -7.44 11.84
CA VAL A 216 -2.56 -8.14 12.45
C VAL A 216 -3.86 -7.43 12.07
N LEU A 217 -4.68 -8.12 11.28
CA LEU A 217 -6.02 -7.67 10.89
C LEU A 217 -7.07 -8.34 11.77
N ARG A 218 -8.09 -7.59 12.16
CA ARG A 218 -9.25 -8.09 12.91
C ARG A 218 -10.54 -7.55 12.33
N HIS A 219 -11.44 -8.46 11.98
CA HIS A 219 -12.78 -8.15 11.50
C HIS A 219 -13.80 -9.01 12.23
N ARG A 220 -14.65 -8.40 13.07
CA ARG A 220 -15.62 -9.12 13.92
C ARG A 220 -14.87 -10.19 14.75
N THR A 221 -15.26 -11.46 14.64
CA THR A 221 -14.63 -12.61 15.34
C THR A 221 -13.40 -13.17 14.62
N ARG A 222 -13.11 -12.70 13.40
CA ARG A 222 -12.03 -13.21 12.54
C ARG A 222 -10.75 -12.39 12.74
N SER A 223 -9.60 -13.05 12.60
CA SER A 223 -8.30 -12.39 12.61
C SER A 223 -7.30 -13.03 11.67
N LEU A 224 -6.50 -12.20 10.99
CA LEU A 224 -5.35 -12.62 10.19
C LEU A 224 -4.06 -12.08 10.83
N LYS A 225 -3.06 -12.94 10.99
CA LYS A 225 -1.67 -12.54 11.25
C LYS A 225 -0.90 -12.68 9.93
N PHE A 226 -0.67 -11.57 9.25
CA PHE A 226 0.12 -11.52 8.03
C PHE A 226 1.62 -11.42 8.36
N ASP A 227 2.32 -12.53 8.14
CA ASP A 227 3.75 -12.70 8.39
C ASP A 227 4.51 -12.67 7.06
N ALA A 228 4.85 -11.46 6.61
CA ALA A 228 5.52 -11.24 5.33
C ALA A 228 6.89 -11.93 5.22
N PRO A 229 7.78 -11.89 6.24
CA PRO A 229 9.05 -12.62 6.18
C PRO A 229 8.87 -14.12 5.90
N SER A 230 7.91 -14.75 6.58
CA SER A 230 7.62 -16.18 6.37
C SER A 230 7.09 -16.47 4.97
N LEU A 231 6.28 -15.57 4.39
CA LEU A 231 5.78 -15.71 3.02
C LEU A 231 6.88 -15.57 1.96
N LEU A 232 7.91 -14.76 2.24
CA LEU A 232 9.00 -14.44 1.31
C LEU A 232 10.17 -15.43 1.38
N ALA A 233 10.39 -16.11 2.51
CA ALA A 233 11.54 -16.98 2.76
C ALA A 233 11.79 -18.09 1.70
N SER A 234 10.76 -18.51 0.95
CA SER A 234 10.84 -19.55 -0.09
C SER A 234 10.56 -19.03 -1.51
N LYS A 235 10.60 -17.72 -1.72
CA LYS A 235 10.22 -17.07 -2.98
C LYS A 235 11.45 -16.57 -3.73
N PRO A 236 11.42 -16.54 -5.08
CA PRO A 236 12.52 -16.01 -5.86
C PRO A 236 12.68 -14.51 -5.60
N SER A 237 13.90 -14.04 -5.37
CA SER A 237 14.18 -12.61 -5.33
C SER A 237 14.28 -12.03 -6.76
N PRO A 238 13.77 -10.82 -7.03
CA PRO A 238 13.05 -9.95 -6.11
C PRO A 238 11.56 -10.32 -5.95
N SER A 239 11.07 -10.42 -4.72
CA SER A 239 9.66 -10.63 -4.40
C SER A 239 9.17 -9.68 -3.31
N VAL A 240 7.88 -9.37 -3.33
CA VAL A 240 7.20 -8.59 -2.29
C VAL A 240 5.97 -9.34 -1.80
N ALA A 241 5.74 -9.32 -0.49
CA ALA A 241 4.50 -9.83 0.08
C ALA A 241 3.47 -8.71 0.10
N TYR A 242 2.21 -9.01 -0.17
CA TYR A 242 1.12 -8.04 -0.10
C TYR A 242 -0.03 -8.54 0.77
N VAL A 243 -0.75 -7.59 1.35
CA VAL A 243 -2.04 -7.81 1.99
C VAL A 243 -2.97 -6.64 1.67
N ALA A 244 -4.22 -6.95 1.32
CA ALA A 244 -5.26 -5.97 1.07
C ALA A 244 -6.49 -6.27 1.91
N PHE A 245 -7.20 -5.23 2.37
CA PHE A 245 -8.30 -5.33 3.35
C PHE A 245 -9.13 -4.04 3.44
#